data_AF-A0A7S0PWV4-F1
#
_entry.id   AF-A0A7S0PWV4-F1
#
_cell.length_a   1.000
_cell.length_b   1.000
_cell.length_c   1.000
_cell.angle_alpha   90.00
_cell.angle_beta   90.00
_cell.angle_gamma   90.00
#
_symmetry.space_group_name_H-M   'P 1'
#
loop_
_entity.id
_entity.type
_entity.pdbx_description
1 polymer ?
#
loop_
_entity_poly.entity_id
_entity_poly.type
_entity_poly.pdbx_seq_one_letter_code
_entity_poly.pdbx_strand_id
1 'polypeptide(L)'
;DVDQGGRGRGVRTLKPAAPGAELYRESAVVLSSSGTSRQWSDRWHAYLVMMKGEHETLDTFDALSLANGSHSAAEEAAVQIVGQACRAHKQFTGQSIEAAAQEAQVARVRETLVRFQSNQFKFENGAANGCERFSASAIFALTSRINHSCNPNCFVDTLKPEKQVPGKVSPTEGVLVARARRTIDAGEALSLNYGPASLLQWPLARRREYLLKAGGGGFLCMCEVCTTEAAAVTDPSMEEVSQKPSREKGTAQAVEWQEQLEQKDLPEKGQAGGGAASTKARKRREQRQRQRRQQQQQQEAQVDEIRPMSIYPLCLFGTLIACACVWKHPPLWLCSPPGYIRILRWA
;
A
#
# COMPACT_ATOMS: atom_id res chain seq x y z
N ASP A 1 -9.31 -28.96 2.22
CA ASP A 1 -10.07 -28.27 3.27
C ASP A 1 -9.79 -26.79 3.29
N VAL A 2 -10.72 -26.01 2.72
CA VAL A 2 -10.66 -24.55 2.65
C VAL A 2 -11.70 -23.99 3.61
N ASP A 3 -11.55 -24.30 4.89
CA ASP A 3 -12.31 -23.63 5.93
C ASP A 3 -11.69 -22.23 6.10
N GLN A 4 -12.28 -21.24 5.43
CA GLN A 4 -11.89 -19.83 5.51
C GLN A 4 -12.33 -19.21 6.85
N GLY A 5 -12.08 -19.90 7.97
CA GLY A 5 -12.07 -19.26 9.29
C GLY A 5 -11.18 -18.02 9.24
N GLY A 6 -11.33 -17.08 10.19
CA GLY A 6 -10.70 -15.75 10.19
C GLY A 6 -9.16 -15.66 10.05
N ARG A 7 -8.49 -16.76 9.67
CA ARG A 7 -7.08 -16.94 9.34
C ARG A 7 -6.81 -17.20 7.84
N GLY A 8 -7.72 -16.92 6.90
CA GLY A 8 -7.40 -16.92 5.45
C GLY A 8 -6.83 -18.23 4.85
N ARG A 9 -6.22 -18.16 3.66
CA ARG A 9 -5.68 -19.30 2.89
C ARG A 9 -4.26 -19.76 3.31
N GLY A 10 -3.89 -19.53 4.57
CA GLY A 10 -2.49 -19.52 5.07
C GLY A 10 -1.49 -20.51 4.45
N VAL A 11 -0.26 -20.04 4.23
CA VAL A 11 0.86 -20.85 3.72
C VAL A 11 1.50 -21.66 4.85
N ARG A 12 1.93 -22.89 4.58
CA ARG A 12 2.66 -23.76 5.54
C ARG A 12 4.00 -24.19 4.99
N THR A 13 5.00 -24.36 5.86
CA THR A 13 6.26 -24.96 5.44
C THR A 13 6.12 -26.48 5.29
N LEU A 14 6.85 -27.07 4.34
CA LEU A 14 6.92 -28.53 4.17
C LEU A 14 8.09 -29.16 4.93
N LYS A 15 9.08 -28.37 5.32
CA LYS A 15 10.32 -28.82 5.95
C LYS A 15 10.65 -27.93 7.14
N PRO A 16 11.38 -28.43 8.15
CA PRO A 16 11.87 -27.56 9.22
C PRO A 16 12.85 -26.52 8.65
N ALA A 17 12.89 -25.34 9.27
CA ALA A 17 13.79 -24.26 8.89
C ALA A 17 14.46 -23.65 10.13
N ALA A 18 15.77 -23.44 10.05
CA ALA A 18 16.53 -22.74 11.09
C ALA A 18 16.35 -21.22 10.97
N PRO A 19 16.59 -20.43 12.04
CA PRO A 19 16.58 -18.98 11.96
C PRO A 19 17.48 -18.45 10.82
N GLY A 20 16.97 -17.51 10.02
CA GLY A 20 17.67 -16.92 8.87
C GLY A 20 17.62 -17.75 7.59
N ALA A 21 17.19 -19.01 7.64
CA ALA A 21 17.07 -19.86 6.46
C ALA A 21 16.11 -19.23 5.43
N GLU A 22 16.49 -19.33 4.15
CA GLU A 22 15.63 -18.93 3.04
C GLU A 22 14.50 -19.94 2.89
N LEU A 23 13.26 -19.47 2.95
CA LEU A 23 12.07 -20.30 2.83
C LEU A 23 11.69 -20.46 1.36
N TYR A 24 11.64 -19.35 0.64
CA TYR A 24 11.38 -19.31 -0.80
C TYR A 24 11.77 -17.95 -1.40
N ARG A 25 11.83 -17.90 -2.73
CA ARG A 25 11.88 -16.68 -3.54
C ARG A 25 10.66 -16.60 -4.42
N GLU A 26 10.20 -15.38 -4.66
CA GLU A 26 9.01 -15.15 -5.46
C GLU A 26 9.16 -13.89 -6.30
N SER A 27 8.87 -14.01 -7.59
CA SER A 27 8.78 -12.85 -8.49
C SER A 27 7.44 -12.14 -8.33
N ALA A 28 7.44 -10.82 -8.46
CA ALA A 28 6.20 -10.05 -8.44
C ALA A 28 5.27 -10.46 -9.60
N VAL A 29 4.00 -10.68 -9.29
CA VAL A 29 2.89 -10.82 -10.26
C VAL A 29 2.71 -9.50 -11.02
N VAL A 30 2.80 -8.40 -10.28
CA VAL A 30 2.66 -7.05 -10.81
C VAL A 30 3.43 -6.05 -9.97
N LEU A 31 4.02 -5.06 -10.63
CA LEU A 31 4.68 -3.91 -10.05
C LEU A 31 3.87 -2.65 -10.38
N SER A 32 3.69 -1.77 -9.40
CA SER A 32 2.97 -0.51 -9.57
C SER A 32 3.63 0.61 -8.78
N SER A 33 3.39 1.85 -9.21
CA SER A 33 3.69 3.02 -8.39
C SER A 33 2.83 2.99 -7.11
N SER A 34 3.36 3.53 -6.01
CA SER A 34 2.62 3.78 -4.78
C SER A 34 2.97 5.14 -4.19
N GLY A 35 2.03 5.73 -3.44
CA GLY A 35 2.22 7.04 -2.82
C GLY A 35 2.16 8.22 -3.79
N THR A 36 1.84 7.98 -5.07
CA THR A 36 1.64 9.03 -6.08
C THR A 36 0.16 9.38 -6.19
N SER A 37 -0.16 10.58 -6.69
CA SER A 37 -1.54 10.96 -7.02
C SER A 37 -2.16 10.08 -8.12
N ARG A 38 -1.34 9.36 -8.88
CA ARG A 38 -1.75 8.49 -9.99
C ARG A 38 -1.82 7.01 -9.63
N GLN A 39 -1.47 6.62 -8.40
CA GLN A 39 -1.33 5.21 -8.02
C GLN A 39 -2.55 4.35 -8.36
N TRP A 40 -3.77 4.89 -8.25
CA TRP A 40 -5.00 4.14 -8.53
C TRP A 40 -5.18 3.88 -10.02
N SER A 41 -4.93 4.88 -10.86
CA SER A 41 -4.95 4.75 -12.31
C SER A 41 -3.85 3.82 -12.80
N ASP A 42 -2.66 3.89 -12.20
CA ASP A 42 -1.52 3.03 -12.55
C ASP A 42 -1.82 1.55 -12.22
N ARG A 43 -2.44 1.27 -11.06
CA ARG A 43 -2.92 -0.08 -10.68
C ARG A 43 -3.98 -0.62 -11.64
N TRP A 44 -4.97 0.21 -12.00
CA TRP A 44 -5.97 -0.18 -12.98
C TRP A 44 -5.34 -0.48 -14.34
N HIS A 45 -4.38 0.34 -14.77
CA HIS A 45 -3.64 0.10 -16.00
C HIS A 45 -2.85 -1.21 -15.94
N ALA A 46 -2.17 -1.49 -14.83
CA ALA A 46 -1.44 -2.74 -14.65
C ALA A 46 -2.37 -3.97 -14.73
N TYR A 47 -3.58 -3.88 -14.17
CA TYR A 47 -4.60 -4.92 -14.33
C TYR A 47 -5.05 -5.10 -15.79
N LEU A 48 -5.28 -4.00 -16.52
CA LEU A 48 -5.61 -4.08 -17.95
C LEU A 48 -4.48 -4.69 -18.80
N VAL A 49 -3.22 -4.50 -18.40
CA VAL A 49 -2.07 -5.17 -19.04
C VAL A 49 -2.09 -6.66 -18.75
N MET A 50 -2.32 -7.08 -17.50
CA MET A 50 -2.46 -8.51 -17.14
C MET A 50 -3.59 -9.17 -17.95
N MET A 51 -4.74 -8.50 -18.10
CA MET A 51 -5.85 -8.99 -18.91
C MET A 51 -5.52 -9.26 -20.38
N LYS A 52 -4.57 -8.51 -20.95
CA LYS A 52 -4.13 -8.68 -22.35
C LYS A 52 -2.97 -9.66 -22.49
N GLY A 53 -2.30 -9.97 -21.39
CA GLY A 53 -1.10 -10.78 -21.36
C GLY A 53 -1.39 -12.24 -21.02
N GLU A 54 -0.59 -12.81 -20.14
CA GLU A 54 -0.68 -14.21 -19.73
C GLU A 54 -1.84 -14.44 -18.76
N HIS A 55 -2.79 -15.29 -19.15
CA HIS A 55 -3.98 -15.61 -18.36
C HIS A 55 -3.64 -16.14 -16.96
N GLU A 56 -2.54 -16.90 -16.81
CA GLU A 56 -2.11 -17.43 -15.50
C GLU A 56 -1.80 -16.33 -14.48
N THR A 57 -1.22 -15.21 -14.94
CA THR A 57 -0.91 -14.05 -14.07
C THR A 57 -2.20 -13.38 -13.60
N LEU A 58 -3.17 -13.21 -14.50
CA LEU A 58 -4.48 -12.66 -14.18
C LEU A 58 -5.25 -13.56 -13.21
N ASP A 59 -5.31 -14.86 -13.49
CA ASP A 59 -6.01 -15.84 -12.65
C ASP A 59 -5.42 -15.87 -11.24
N THR A 60 -4.09 -15.78 -11.15
CA THR A 60 -3.36 -15.70 -9.88
C THR A 60 -3.72 -14.44 -9.09
N PHE A 61 -3.83 -13.29 -9.77
CA PHE A 61 -4.24 -12.03 -9.16
C PHE A 61 -5.71 -12.05 -8.73
N ASP A 62 -6.61 -12.51 -9.59
CA ASP A 62 -8.06 -12.56 -9.31
C ASP A 62 -8.39 -13.56 -8.21
N ALA A 63 -7.56 -14.60 -8.06
CA ALA A 63 -7.61 -15.52 -6.94
C ALA A 63 -7.19 -14.91 -5.60
N LEU A 64 -6.68 -13.68 -5.51
CA LEU A 64 -6.33 -13.04 -4.24
C LEU A 64 -7.57 -12.63 -3.44
N SER A 65 -7.45 -12.65 -2.12
CA SER A 65 -8.55 -12.29 -1.22
C SER A 65 -8.75 -10.78 -1.16
N LEU A 66 -10.00 -10.36 -0.97
CA LEU A 66 -10.37 -8.98 -0.66
C LEU A 66 -10.36 -8.82 0.86
N ALA A 67 -9.77 -7.74 1.38
CA ALA A 67 -9.91 -7.42 2.79
C ALA A 67 -11.37 -7.01 3.09
N ASN A 68 -11.93 -7.59 4.14
CA ASN A 68 -13.23 -7.16 4.67
C ASN A 68 -13.08 -5.76 5.26
N GLY A 69 -13.84 -4.79 4.77
CA GLY A 69 -13.80 -3.42 5.29
C GLY A 69 -14.30 -2.39 4.30
N SER A 70 -14.52 -1.17 4.81
CA SER A 70 -14.78 -0.02 3.96
C SER A 70 -13.48 0.43 3.29
N HIS A 71 -13.50 0.53 1.96
CA HIS A 71 -12.38 0.99 1.14
C HIS A 71 -12.79 2.26 0.37
N SER A 72 -13.25 3.28 1.10
CA SER A 72 -13.79 4.51 0.50
C SER A 72 -12.85 5.14 -0.53
N ALA A 73 -11.54 5.17 -0.26
CA ALA A 73 -10.55 5.71 -1.20
C ALA A 73 -10.48 4.92 -2.53
N ALA A 74 -10.65 3.59 -2.50
CA ALA A 74 -10.67 2.77 -3.70
C ALA A 74 -11.99 2.94 -4.47
N GLU A 75 -13.10 3.15 -3.76
CA GLU A 75 -14.41 3.41 -4.33
C GLU A 75 -14.47 4.77 -5.04
N GLU A 76 -14.02 5.84 -4.37
CA GLU A 76 -13.90 7.18 -4.96
C GLU A 76 -13.01 7.16 -6.22
N ALA A 77 -11.85 6.49 -6.13
CA ALA A 77 -10.94 6.35 -7.25
C ALA A 77 -11.58 5.57 -8.41
N ALA A 78 -12.34 4.50 -8.14
CA ALA A 78 -13.02 3.73 -9.17
C ALA A 78 -14.06 4.56 -9.91
N VAL A 79 -14.89 5.33 -9.18
CA VAL A 79 -15.87 6.26 -9.76
C VAL A 79 -15.16 7.30 -10.63
N GLN A 80 -14.04 7.87 -10.17
CA GLN A 80 -13.27 8.85 -10.92
C GLN A 80 -12.69 8.26 -12.21
N ILE A 81 -12.06 7.09 -12.15
CA ILE A 81 -11.46 6.40 -13.30
C ILE A 81 -12.51 6.08 -14.35
N VAL A 82 -13.63 5.47 -13.95
CA VAL A 82 -14.71 5.11 -14.88
C VAL A 82 -15.37 6.37 -15.44
N GLY A 83 -15.64 7.38 -14.61
CA GLY A 83 -16.22 8.63 -15.05
C GLY A 83 -15.35 9.36 -16.09
N GLN A 84 -14.02 9.33 -15.95
CA GLN A 84 -13.09 9.85 -16.96
C GLN A 84 -13.19 9.06 -18.28
N ALA A 85 -13.23 7.73 -18.21
CA ALA A 85 -13.38 6.88 -19.39
C ALA A 85 -14.72 7.09 -20.11
N CYS A 86 -15.84 7.21 -19.38
CA CYS A 86 -17.15 7.50 -19.94
C CYS A 86 -17.19 8.85 -20.67
N ARG A 87 -16.59 9.90 -20.08
CA ARG A 87 -16.50 11.23 -20.72
C ARG A 87 -15.69 11.18 -22.01
N ALA A 88 -14.54 10.52 -21.99
CA ALA A 88 -13.72 10.33 -23.18
C ALA A 88 -14.47 9.56 -24.27
N HIS A 89 -15.17 8.47 -23.91
CA HIS A 89 -15.99 7.70 -24.84
C HIS A 89 -17.07 8.54 -25.51
N LYS A 90 -17.82 9.33 -24.73
CA LYS A 90 -18.85 10.23 -25.26
C LYS A 90 -18.29 11.30 -26.19
N GLN A 91 -17.13 11.85 -25.86
CA GLN A 91 -16.46 12.84 -26.71
C GLN A 91 -16.06 12.25 -28.07
N PHE A 92 -15.62 10.99 -28.11
CA PHE A 92 -15.13 10.36 -29.33
C PHE A 92 -16.26 9.75 -30.19
N THR A 93 -17.29 9.20 -29.56
CA THR A 93 -18.36 8.44 -30.26
C THR A 93 -19.68 9.20 -30.36
N GLY A 94 -19.86 10.27 -29.58
CA GLY A 94 -21.14 10.95 -29.39
C GLY A 94 -22.14 10.18 -28.50
N GLN A 95 -21.85 8.93 -28.14
CA GLN A 95 -22.75 8.06 -27.37
C GLN A 95 -22.38 8.05 -25.88
N SER A 96 -23.39 8.03 -25.02
CA SER A 96 -23.17 7.88 -23.57
C SER A 96 -23.22 6.40 -23.22
N ILE A 97 -22.35 5.95 -22.31
CA ILE A 97 -22.42 4.60 -21.75
C ILE A 97 -23.66 4.51 -20.87
N GLU A 98 -24.42 3.41 -20.98
CA GLU A 98 -25.59 3.16 -20.14
C GLU A 98 -25.21 3.15 -18.65
N ALA A 99 -26.09 3.69 -17.79
CA ALA A 99 -25.83 3.81 -16.36
C ALA A 99 -25.51 2.47 -15.69
N ALA A 100 -26.24 1.41 -16.05
CA ALA A 100 -26.02 0.06 -15.52
C ALA A 100 -24.64 -0.50 -15.93
N ALA A 101 -24.22 -0.27 -17.18
CA ALA A 101 -22.89 -0.67 -17.65
C ALA A 101 -21.78 0.14 -16.95
N GLN A 102 -22.00 1.43 -16.70
CA GLN A 102 -21.08 2.27 -15.93
C GLN A 102 -20.95 1.76 -14.49
N GLU A 103 -22.04 1.45 -13.81
CA GLU A 103 -22.04 0.92 -12.44
C GLU A 103 -21.29 -0.41 -12.34
N ALA A 104 -21.53 -1.34 -13.27
CA ALA A 104 -20.80 -2.61 -13.34
C ALA A 104 -19.29 -2.39 -13.51
N GLN A 105 -18.87 -1.41 -14.32
CA GLN A 105 -17.45 -1.07 -14.46
C GLN A 105 -16.87 -0.45 -13.19
N VAL A 106 -17.63 0.41 -12.49
CA VAL A 106 -17.18 0.97 -11.19
C VAL A 106 -16.95 -0.16 -10.19
N ALA A 107 -17.88 -1.11 -10.07
CA ALA A 107 -17.75 -2.25 -9.17
C ALA A 107 -16.49 -3.06 -9.47
N ARG A 108 -16.23 -3.35 -10.75
CA ARG A 108 -15.05 -4.09 -11.22
C ARG A 108 -13.73 -3.37 -10.93
N VAL A 109 -13.66 -2.08 -11.24
CA VAL A 109 -12.46 -1.26 -10.95
C VAL A 109 -12.24 -1.22 -9.44
N ARG A 110 -13.29 -0.96 -8.64
CA ARG A 110 -13.22 -0.95 -7.17
C ARG A 110 -12.65 -2.25 -6.64
N GLU A 111 -13.21 -3.39 -7.05
CA GLU A 111 -12.76 -4.71 -6.60
C GLU A 111 -11.27 -4.95 -6.90
N THR A 112 -10.84 -4.58 -8.11
CA THR A 112 -9.43 -4.63 -8.53
C THR A 112 -8.55 -3.78 -7.63
N LEU A 113 -8.94 -2.52 -7.36
CA LEU A 113 -8.16 -1.61 -6.53
C LEU A 113 -8.09 -2.08 -5.07
N VAL A 114 -9.16 -2.68 -4.55
CA VAL A 114 -9.18 -3.30 -3.21
C VAL A 114 -8.24 -4.51 -3.16
N ARG A 115 -8.20 -5.36 -4.19
CA ARG A 115 -7.20 -6.46 -4.28
C ARG A 115 -5.79 -5.91 -4.17
N PHE A 116 -5.46 -4.87 -4.93
CA PHE A 116 -4.15 -4.22 -4.84
C PHE A 116 -3.86 -3.71 -3.43
N GLN A 117 -4.78 -2.93 -2.85
CA GLN A 117 -4.56 -2.34 -1.55
C GLN A 117 -4.35 -3.40 -0.45
N SER A 118 -5.07 -4.51 -0.53
CA SER A 118 -5.07 -5.57 0.49
C SER A 118 -3.87 -6.52 0.40
N ASN A 119 -3.26 -6.64 -0.78
CA ASN A 119 -2.26 -7.69 -1.07
C ASN A 119 -0.88 -7.13 -1.46
N GLN A 120 -0.71 -5.82 -1.54
CA GLN A 120 0.55 -5.21 -1.97
C GLN A 120 1.61 -5.17 -0.86
N PHE A 121 2.87 -5.30 -1.28
CA PHE A 121 4.06 -5.11 -0.49
C PHE A 121 4.80 -3.88 -1.00
N LYS A 122 5.06 -2.93 -0.10
CA LYS A 122 5.86 -1.73 -0.43
C LYS A 122 7.33 -2.08 -0.35
N PHE A 123 8.13 -1.55 -1.26
CA PHE A 123 9.58 -1.70 -1.22
C PHE A 123 10.30 -0.42 -1.67
N GLU A 124 11.56 -0.31 -1.26
CA GLU A 124 12.45 0.76 -1.69
C GLU A 124 12.80 0.53 -3.17
N ASN A 125 12.47 1.49 -4.02
CA ASN A 125 12.75 1.45 -5.47
C ASN A 125 14.12 2.09 -5.82
N GLY A 126 14.98 2.32 -4.83
CA GLY A 126 16.27 2.98 -5.05
C GLY A 126 16.22 4.49 -5.19
N ALA A 127 15.05 5.13 -5.08
CA ALA A 127 14.98 6.58 -4.98
C ALA A 127 15.78 7.05 -3.77
N ALA A 128 16.47 8.18 -3.89
CA ALA A 128 17.30 8.72 -2.82
C ALA A 128 16.49 8.84 -1.51
N ASN A 129 17.10 8.42 -0.39
CA ASN A 129 16.49 8.45 0.94
C ASN A 129 15.80 9.80 1.20
N GLY A 130 14.50 9.76 1.56
CA GLY A 130 13.69 10.95 1.81
C GLY A 130 12.87 11.43 0.60
N CYS A 131 12.98 10.80 -0.57
CA CYS A 131 12.04 11.04 -1.67
C CYS A 131 10.76 10.20 -1.46
N GLU A 132 9.97 10.55 -0.44
CA GLU A 132 8.67 9.90 -0.14
C GLU A 132 7.69 9.93 -1.33
N ARG A 133 7.97 10.80 -2.31
CA ARG A 133 7.15 10.99 -3.52
C ARG A 133 7.22 9.83 -4.51
N PHE A 134 8.18 8.91 -4.37
CA PHE A 134 8.31 7.79 -5.30
C PHE A 134 8.54 6.50 -4.52
N SER A 135 7.45 5.80 -4.17
CA SER A 135 7.51 4.44 -3.65
C SER A 135 6.97 3.47 -4.70
N ALA A 136 7.43 2.22 -4.68
CA ALA A 136 6.87 1.16 -5.50
C ALA A 136 6.20 0.11 -4.62
N SER A 137 5.18 -0.53 -5.18
CA SER A 137 4.54 -1.68 -4.57
C SER A 137 4.42 -2.84 -5.55
N ALA A 138 4.47 -4.05 -5.00
CA ALA A 138 4.39 -5.30 -5.74
C ALA A 138 3.31 -6.19 -5.14
N ILE A 139 2.77 -7.09 -5.95
CA ILE A 139 1.93 -8.20 -5.47
C ILE A 139 2.67 -9.50 -5.73
N PHE A 140 2.59 -10.39 -4.76
CA PHE A 140 3.28 -11.67 -4.73
C PHE A 140 2.26 -12.76 -4.42
N ALA A 141 1.99 -13.64 -5.37
CA ALA A 141 0.91 -14.63 -5.34
C ALA A 141 0.86 -15.48 -4.06
N LEU A 142 2.00 -16.02 -3.66
CA LEU A 142 2.19 -16.86 -2.49
C LEU A 142 2.30 -16.01 -1.23
N THR A 143 3.13 -14.96 -1.27
CA THR A 143 3.38 -14.12 -0.09
C THR A 143 2.12 -13.38 0.39
N SER A 144 1.26 -12.92 -0.53
CA SER A 144 -0.03 -12.29 -0.18
C SER A 144 -1.02 -13.26 0.50
N ARG A 145 -0.74 -14.57 0.54
CA ARG A 145 -1.55 -15.57 1.28
C ARG A 145 -1.03 -15.84 2.69
N ILE A 146 0.13 -15.30 3.05
CA ILE A 146 0.70 -15.48 4.40
C ILE A 146 -0.02 -14.56 5.36
N ASN A 147 -0.58 -15.13 6.43
CA ASN A 147 -1.36 -14.38 7.41
C ASN A 147 -0.53 -13.52 8.35
N HIS A 148 -1.21 -12.59 9.02
CA HIS A 148 -0.63 -11.82 10.09
C HIS A 148 -0.42 -12.62 11.40
N SER A 149 0.67 -12.32 12.12
CA SER A 149 0.86 -12.66 13.54
C SER A 149 1.64 -11.55 14.24
N CYS A 150 1.30 -11.28 15.52
CA CYS A 150 2.10 -10.39 16.38
C CYS A 150 3.36 -11.08 16.95
N ASN A 151 3.55 -12.38 16.67
CA ASN A 151 4.82 -13.08 16.85
C ASN A 151 5.14 -13.87 15.56
N PRO A 152 5.54 -13.17 14.48
CA PRO A 152 5.70 -13.79 13.17
C PRO A 152 6.91 -14.72 13.16
N ASN A 153 6.78 -15.87 12.49
CA ASN A 153 7.86 -16.83 12.31
C ASN A 153 8.66 -16.62 11.02
N CYS A 154 8.19 -15.77 10.11
CA CYS A 154 8.91 -15.40 8.90
C CYS A 154 8.94 -13.88 8.70
N PHE A 155 9.88 -13.42 7.89
CA PHE A 155 9.93 -12.05 7.39
C PHE A 155 10.23 -12.08 5.90
N VAL A 156 9.86 -10.99 5.22
CA VAL A 156 10.10 -10.82 3.80
C VAL A 156 10.95 -9.58 3.56
N ASP A 157 11.80 -9.65 2.55
CA ASP A 157 12.57 -8.54 2.04
C ASP A 157 12.66 -8.65 0.51
N THR A 158 13.01 -7.57 -0.18
CA THR A 158 13.29 -7.62 -1.62
C THR A 158 14.77 -7.87 -1.86
N LEU A 159 15.10 -8.64 -2.90
CA LEU A 159 16.48 -8.77 -3.34
C LEU A 159 16.97 -7.41 -3.84
N LYS A 160 17.79 -6.75 -3.03
CA LYS A 160 18.47 -5.53 -3.44
C LYS A 160 19.49 -5.91 -4.53
N PRO A 161 19.37 -5.39 -5.76
CA PRO A 161 20.40 -5.61 -6.76
C PRO A 161 21.70 -4.96 -6.28
N GLU A 162 22.84 -5.61 -6.51
CA GLU A 162 24.17 -5.14 -6.04
C GLU A 162 24.47 -3.70 -6.51
N LYS A 163 23.93 -3.32 -7.67
CA LYS A 163 24.00 -1.95 -8.21
C LYS A 163 22.76 -1.64 -9.04
N GLN A 164 21.91 -0.73 -8.56
CA GLN A 164 20.82 -0.19 -9.35
C GLN A 164 21.40 0.77 -10.41
N VAL A 165 21.21 0.44 -11.67
CA VAL A 165 21.57 1.31 -12.80
C VAL A 165 20.26 1.75 -13.45
N PRO A 166 19.93 3.06 -13.46
CA PRO A 166 18.70 3.55 -14.07
C PRO A 166 18.48 3.00 -15.48
N GLY A 167 17.30 2.47 -15.76
CA GLY A 167 16.93 1.88 -17.05
C GLY A 167 17.49 0.47 -17.33
N LYS A 168 18.34 -0.09 -16.46
CA LYS A 168 18.83 -1.47 -16.57
C LYS A 168 18.01 -2.39 -15.67
N VAL A 169 17.31 -3.34 -16.29
CA VAL A 169 16.57 -4.39 -15.58
C VAL A 169 17.56 -5.35 -14.92
N SER A 170 17.42 -5.56 -13.60
CA SER A 170 18.12 -6.64 -12.90
C SER A 170 17.24 -7.90 -12.88
N PRO A 171 17.79 -9.11 -13.06
CA PRO A 171 17.02 -10.34 -12.87
C PRO A 171 16.50 -10.52 -11.43
N THR A 172 17.07 -9.80 -10.47
CA THR A 172 16.63 -9.80 -9.06
C THR A 172 15.63 -8.70 -8.74
N GLU A 173 15.33 -7.82 -9.69
CA GLU A 173 14.40 -6.71 -9.49
C GLU A 173 12.97 -7.24 -9.33
N GLY A 174 12.27 -6.76 -8.29
CA GLY A 174 10.93 -7.26 -7.99
C GLY A 174 10.89 -8.71 -7.50
N VAL A 175 12.02 -9.27 -7.07
CA VAL A 175 12.06 -10.59 -6.40
C VAL A 175 12.01 -10.39 -4.90
N LEU A 176 11.04 -11.03 -4.26
CA LEU A 176 10.90 -11.12 -2.81
C LEU A 176 11.58 -12.40 -2.30
N VAL A 177 12.20 -12.29 -1.12
CA VAL A 177 12.75 -13.43 -0.38
C VAL A 177 12.08 -13.52 0.97
N ALA A 178 11.50 -14.68 1.26
CA ALA A 178 11.01 -15.00 2.59
C ALA A 178 12.10 -15.75 3.38
N ARG A 179 12.31 -15.34 4.63
CA ARG A 179 13.28 -15.96 5.54
C ARG A 179 12.65 -16.27 6.89
N ALA A 180 13.13 -17.33 7.52
CA ALA A 180 12.72 -17.71 8.87
C ALA A 180 13.24 -16.70 9.90
N ARG A 181 12.38 -16.23 10.81
CA ARG A 181 12.77 -15.39 11.96
C ARG A 181 13.23 -16.20 13.16
N ARG A 182 12.70 -17.40 13.30
CA ARG A 182 13.01 -18.39 14.34
C ARG A 182 13.02 -19.78 13.73
N THR A 183 13.29 -20.80 14.53
CA THR A 183 13.06 -22.18 14.11
C THR A 183 11.60 -22.36 13.75
N ILE A 184 11.35 -23.00 12.61
CA ILE A 184 10.02 -23.34 12.10
C ILE A 184 9.95 -24.85 11.92
N ASP A 185 8.92 -25.49 12.43
CA ASP A 185 8.71 -26.93 12.30
C ASP A 185 8.04 -27.28 10.96
N ALA A 186 8.23 -28.51 10.48
CA ALA A 186 7.52 -28.98 9.29
C ALA A 186 5.99 -28.93 9.50
N GLY A 187 5.26 -28.41 8.52
CA GLY A 187 3.81 -28.23 8.58
C GLY A 187 3.35 -26.96 9.32
N GLU A 188 4.25 -26.22 9.97
CA GLU A 188 3.91 -24.98 10.67
C GLU A 188 3.44 -23.92 9.66
N ALA A 189 2.39 -23.17 10.03
CA ALA A 189 1.89 -22.07 9.23
C ALA A 189 2.84 -20.88 9.27
N LEU A 190 3.20 -20.34 8.10
CA LEU A 190 3.97 -19.11 7.99
C LEU A 190 3.10 -17.92 8.41
N SER A 191 3.74 -16.94 9.04
CA SER A 191 3.08 -15.70 9.46
C SER A 191 4.01 -14.50 9.39
N LEU A 192 3.46 -13.34 9.00
CA LEU A 192 4.15 -12.07 8.83
C LEU A 192 3.61 -10.99 9.79
N ASN A 193 4.42 -9.96 10.02
CA ASN A 193 3.91 -8.70 10.57
C ASN A 193 3.38 -7.84 9.41
N TYR A 194 2.12 -7.39 9.47
CA TYR A 194 1.53 -6.55 8.42
C TYR A 194 1.77 -5.05 8.66
N GLY A 195 2.26 -4.67 9.84
CA GLY A 195 2.56 -3.30 10.17
C GLY A 195 4.06 -2.99 10.24
N PRO A 196 4.43 -1.80 10.76
CA PRO A 196 5.82 -1.46 11.00
C PRO A 196 6.46 -2.42 12.02
N ALA A 197 7.79 -2.53 12.01
CA ALA A 197 8.52 -3.38 12.96
C ALA A 197 8.20 -3.03 14.43
N SER A 198 7.96 -1.74 14.73
CA SER A 198 7.59 -1.26 16.06
C SER A 198 6.20 -1.72 16.51
N LEU A 199 5.32 -2.16 15.60
CA LEU A 199 3.98 -2.65 15.94
C LEU A 199 4.04 -3.78 16.97
N LEU A 200 5.05 -4.64 16.90
CA LEU A 200 5.21 -5.79 17.80
C LEU A 200 5.44 -5.40 19.26
N GLN A 201 5.90 -4.16 19.52
CA GLN A 201 6.15 -3.64 20.86
C GLN A 201 4.97 -2.80 21.39
N TRP A 202 3.97 -2.51 20.56
CA TRP A 202 2.83 -1.70 20.98
C TRP A 202 1.92 -2.48 21.93
N PRO A 203 1.20 -1.80 22.84
CA PRO A 203 0.16 -2.45 23.65
C PRO A 203 -0.93 -3.12 22.79
N LEU A 204 -1.54 -4.20 23.30
CA LEU A 204 -2.57 -4.98 22.63
C LEU A 204 -3.65 -4.13 21.94
N ALA A 205 -4.25 -3.20 22.69
CA ALA A 205 -5.33 -2.34 22.20
C ALA A 205 -4.88 -1.53 20.97
N ARG A 206 -3.69 -0.92 21.05
CA ARG A 206 -3.11 -0.12 19.96
C ARG A 206 -2.75 -0.99 18.74
N ARG A 207 -2.24 -2.22 18.94
CA ARG A 207 -1.98 -3.15 17.84
C ARG A 207 -3.26 -3.51 17.09
N ARG A 208 -4.30 -3.89 17.83
CA ARG A 208 -5.61 -4.25 17.27
C ARG A 208 -6.28 -3.09 16.56
N GLU A 209 -6.22 -1.89 17.15
CA GLU A 209 -6.75 -0.68 16.51
C GLU A 209 -6.05 -0.39 15.18
N TYR A 210 -4.72 -0.49 15.12
CA TYR A 210 -3.96 -0.31 13.89
C TYR A 210 -4.36 -1.31 12.79
N LEU A 211 -4.50 -2.59 13.15
CA LEU A 211 -4.87 -3.66 12.21
C LEU A 211 -6.33 -3.57 11.75
N LEU A 212 -7.21 -3.09 12.63
CA LEU A 212 -8.62 -2.87 12.30
C LEU A 212 -8.82 -1.65 11.40
N LYS A 213 -8.00 -0.61 11.56
CA LYS A 213 -8.02 0.57 10.68
C LYS A 213 -7.50 0.21 9.29
N ALA A 214 -7.85 1.04 8.30
CA ALA A 214 -7.51 0.87 6.88
C ALA A 214 -6.00 0.67 6.60
N GLY A 215 -5.11 1.02 7.55
CA GLY A 215 -3.68 0.80 7.45
C GLY A 215 -3.21 -0.65 7.67
N GLY A 216 -4.02 -1.53 8.26
CA GLY A 216 -3.57 -2.87 8.66
C GLY A 216 -4.44 -4.06 8.24
N GLY A 217 -5.41 -3.85 7.33
CA GLY A 217 -6.13 -4.94 6.67
C GLY A 217 -7.57 -5.18 7.15
N GLY A 218 -8.09 -4.34 8.06
CA GLY A 218 -9.51 -4.36 8.42
C GLY A 218 -9.93 -5.52 9.32
N PHE A 219 -9.02 -6.09 10.11
CA PHE A 219 -9.31 -7.25 10.95
C PHE A 219 -8.85 -7.08 12.40
N LEU A 220 -9.53 -7.80 13.30
CA LEU A 220 -9.14 -7.90 14.70
C LEU A 220 -8.15 -9.07 14.88
N CYS A 221 -6.92 -8.78 15.32
CA CYS A 221 -5.92 -9.83 15.49
C CYS A 221 -6.26 -10.76 16.67
N MET A 222 -6.37 -12.05 16.35
CA MET A 222 -6.64 -13.17 17.28
C MET A 222 -5.49 -14.18 17.29
N CYS A 223 -4.25 -13.74 17.02
CA CYS A 223 -3.07 -14.60 17.17
C CYS A 223 -2.86 -14.97 18.65
N GLU A 224 -2.06 -16.00 18.91
CA GLU A 224 -1.79 -16.52 20.26
C GLU A 224 -1.39 -15.40 21.24
N VAL A 225 -0.43 -14.55 20.86
CA VAL A 225 0.00 -13.40 21.69
C VAL A 225 -1.18 -12.50 22.06
N CYS A 226 -1.98 -12.10 21.07
CA CYS A 226 -3.12 -11.21 21.30
C CYS A 226 -4.23 -11.86 22.13
N THR A 227 -4.44 -13.17 22.00
CA THR A 227 -5.42 -13.91 22.79
C THR A 227 -4.97 -14.08 24.24
N THR A 228 -3.71 -14.43 24.46
CA THR A 228 -3.12 -14.56 25.81
C THR A 228 -3.10 -13.22 26.54
N GLU A 229 -2.66 -12.15 25.88
CA GLU A 229 -2.69 -10.80 26.47
C GLU A 229 -4.12 -10.33 26.76
N ALA A 230 -5.10 -10.65 25.91
CA ALA A 230 -6.50 -10.29 26.16
C ALA A 230 -7.06 -11.00 27.40
N ALA A 231 -6.76 -12.29 27.56
CA ALA A 231 -7.19 -13.08 28.71
C ALA A 231 -6.61 -12.55 30.02
N ALA A 232 -5.35 -12.10 30.01
CA ALA A 232 -4.68 -11.52 31.18
C ALA A 232 -5.28 -10.17 31.63
N VAL A 233 -5.93 -9.42 30.72
CA VAL A 233 -6.61 -8.15 31.06
C VAL A 233 -7.99 -8.39 31.67
N THR A 234 -8.67 -9.47 31.27
CA THR A 234 -10.02 -9.79 31.72
C THR A 234 -10.09 -10.51 33.07
N ASP A 235 -8.96 -10.93 33.63
CA ASP A 235 -8.94 -11.61 34.93
C ASP A 235 -9.23 -10.61 36.06
N PRO A 236 -10.44 -10.62 36.66
CA PRO A 236 -10.82 -9.68 37.71
C PRO A 236 -10.12 -9.95 39.04
N SER A 237 -9.33 -11.03 39.15
CA SER A 237 -8.66 -11.41 40.40
C SER A 237 -7.54 -10.47 40.84
N MET A 238 -7.21 -9.45 40.05
CA MET A 238 -6.30 -8.35 40.44
C MET A 238 -7.02 -7.11 41.01
N GLU A 239 -8.35 -7.11 41.12
CA GLU A 239 -9.11 -5.99 41.71
C GLU A 239 -9.10 -5.97 43.26
N GLU A 240 -8.49 -6.95 43.93
CA GLU A 240 -8.56 -7.07 45.40
C GLU A 240 -7.43 -6.39 46.20
N VAL A 241 -6.48 -5.69 45.56
CA VAL A 241 -5.40 -4.98 46.29
C VAL A 241 -5.18 -3.54 45.80
N SER A 242 -6.24 -2.73 45.78
CA SER A 242 -6.05 -1.27 45.88
C SER A 242 -7.30 -0.55 46.36
N GLN A 243 -7.75 -0.86 47.57
CA GLN A 243 -8.46 0.14 48.38
C GLN A 243 -7.46 1.25 48.75
N LYS A 244 -7.34 2.27 47.90
CA LYS A 244 -6.91 3.60 48.30
C LYS A 244 -7.97 4.63 47.91
N PRO A 245 -8.23 5.62 48.78
CA PRO A 245 -9.43 6.42 48.70
C PRO A 245 -9.35 7.43 47.54
N SER A 246 -10.49 7.55 46.88
CA SER A 246 -10.97 8.65 46.03
C SER A 246 -10.05 9.87 45.93
N ARG A 247 -9.56 10.13 44.71
CA ARG A 247 -9.37 11.52 44.27
C ARG A 247 -9.82 11.67 42.82
N GLU A 248 -11.03 12.18 42.71
CA GLU A 248 -11.60 12.77 41.50
C GLU A 248 -10.61 13.74 40.86
N LYS A 249 -10.37 13.56 39.55
CA LYS A 249 -9.94 14.51 38.51
C LYS A 249 -8.95 13.82 37.57
N GLY A 250 -9.38 13.46 36.37
CA GLY A 250 -8.46 12.85 35.42
C GLY A 250 -8.98 12.54 34.01
N THR A 251 -9.97 13.25 33.48
CA THR A 251 -10.37 13.15 32.05
C THR A 251 -9.77 14.25 31.17
N ALA A 252 -9.00 15.19 31.73
CA ALA A 252 -8.32 16.25 30.96
C ALA A 252 -6.90 15.88 30.48
N GLN A 253 -6.31 14.80 30.98
CA GLN A 253 -4.86 14.56 30.85
C GLN A 253 -4.43 13.83 29.55
N ALA A 254 -5.38 13.28 28.79
CA ALA A 254 -5.08 12.56 27.55
C ALA A 254 -4.93 13.48 26.32
N VAL A 255 -5.53 14.68 26.36
CA VAL A 255 -5.38 15.69 25.28
C VAL A 255 -4.15 16.58 25.53
N GLU A 256 -3.81 16.82 26.79
CA GLU A 256 -2.65 17.65 27.20
C GLU A 256 -1.29 17.00 26.88
N TRP A 257 -1.23 15.66 26.80
CA TRP A 257 0.01 14.94 26.47
C TRP A 257 0.44 15.07 25.00
N GLN A 258 -0.50 15.35 24.09
CA GLN A 258 -0.20 15.49 22.66
C GLN A 258 0.26 16.91 22.31
N GLU A 259 -0.24 17.93 23.01
CA GLU A 259 0.25 19.33 22.91
C GLU A 259 1.65 19.52 23.52
N GLN A 260 2.00 18.78 24.59
CA GLN A 260 3.32 18.89 25.23
C GLN A 260 4.47 18.28 24.40
N LEU A 261 4.18 17.37 23.45
CA LEU A 261 5.20 16.81 22.55
C LEU A 261 5.46 17.72 21.35
N GLU A 262 4.47 18.48 20.86
CA GLU A 262 4.68 19.47 19.79
C GLU A 262 5.37 20.76 20.27
N GLN A 263 5.29 21.10 21.56
CA GLN A 263 5.98 22.28 22.11
C GLN A 263 7.46 22.06 22.45
N LYS A 264 7.94 20.81 22.57
CA LYS A 264 9.33 20.52 22.96
C LYS A 264 10.38 20.68 21.85
N ASP A 265 9.97 20.92 20.60
CA ASP A 265 10.90 21.19 19.48
C ASP A 265 11.06 22.69 19.14
N LEU A 266 10.56 23.59 19.99
CA LEU A 266 10.86 25.01 19.87
C LEU A 266 12.06 25.37 20.76
N PRO A 267 13.15 25.92 20.20
CA PRO A 267 14.30 26.33 20.99
C PRO A 267 13.88 27.44 21.97
N GLU A 268 14.19 27.23 23.24
CA GLU A 268 13.97 28.15 24.35
C GLU A 268 14.42 29.56 23.97
N LYS A 269 13.47 30.50 23.97
CA LYS A 269 13.77 31.93 23.87
C LYS A 269 14.42 32.37 25.19
N GLY A 270 15.74 32.44 25.18
CA GLY A 270 16.49 33.22 26.16
C GLY A 270 16.04 34.68 26.13
N GLN A 271 15.46 35.13 27.24
CA GLN A 271 15.29 36.55 27.56
C GLN A 271 16.63 37.12 28.00
N ALA A 272 17.21 38.03 27.21
CA ALA A 272 17.87 39.26 27.69
C ALA A 272 18.56 40.01 26.54
N GLY A 273 18.24 41.30 26.40
CA GLY A 273 19.20 42.34 25.98
C GLY A 273 19.30 42.68 24.48
N GLY A 274 18.96 43.92 24.12
CA GLY A 274 19.56 44.63 22.98
C GLY A 274 18.63 44.97 21.80
N GLY A 275 17.98 46.14 21.87
CA GLY A 275 17.04 46.68 20.87
C GLY A 275 17.60 47.05 19.48
N ALA A 276 18.75 46.52 19.05
CA ALA A 276 19.31 46.77 17.71
C ALA A 276 19.65 45.49 16.92
N ALA A 277 19.84 44.34 17.59
CA ALA A 277 20.14 43.06 16.91
C ALA A 277 18.88 42.37 16.33
N SER A 278 17.70 42.71 16.86
CA SER A 278 16.40 42.12 16.50
C SER A 278 15.97 42.42 15.06
N THR A 279 16.24 43.62 14.53
CA THR A 279 15.82 44.03 13.18
C THR A 279 16.61 43.32 12.08
N LYS A 280 17.90 43.00 12.29
CA LYS A 280 18.72 42.29 11.30
C LYS A 280 18.32 40.81 11.20
N ALA A 281 18.02 40.17 12.32
CA ALA A 281 17.53 38.79 12.35
C ALA A 281 16.15 38.66 11.70
N ARG A 282 15.24 39.61 11.97
CA ARG A 282 13.92 39.67 11.33
C ARG A 282 14.02 39.85 9.82
N LYS A 283 14.83 40.80 9.34
CA LYS A 283 15.06 41.01 7.89
C LYS A 283 15.63 39.75 7.21
N ARG A 284 16.54 39.02 7.86
CA ARG A 284 17.07 37.75 7.33
C ARG A 284 16.01 36.65 7.26
N ARG A 285 15.10 36.55 8.24
CA ARG A 285 13.97 35.62 8.19
C ARG A 285 12.99 35.96 7.06
N GLU A 286 12.64 37.23 6.91
CA GLU A 286 11.76 37.72 5.83
C GLU A 286 12.39 37.46 4.45
N GLN A 287 13.69 37.70 4.28
CA GLN A 287 14.40 37.41 3.03
C GLN A 287 14.42 35.91 2.69
N ARG A 288 14.66 35.03 3.67
CA ARG A 288 14.60 33.58 3.48
C ARG A 288 13.19 33.10 3.10
N GLN A 289 12.15 33.68 3.71
CA GLN A 289 10.77 33.38 3.34
C GLN A 289 10.43 33.83 1.92
N ARG A 290 10.90 35.00 1.49
CA ARG A 290 10.73 35.47 0.09
C ARG A 290 11.43 34.56 -0.92
N GLN A 291 12.67 34.14 -0.64
CA GLN A 291 13.39 33.20 -1.50
C GLN A 291 12.68 31.84 -1.62
N ARG A 292 12.14 31.30 -0.51
CA ARG A 292 11.36 30.06 -0.54
C ARG A 292 10.08 30.19 -1.38
N ARG A 293 9.35 31.30 -1.26
CA ARG A 293 8.17 31.57 -2.09
C ARG A 293 8.52 31.69 -3.58
N GLN A 294 9.62 32.36 -3.91
CA GLN A 294 10.08 32.45 -5.30
C GLN A 294 10.50 31.08 -5.86
N GLN A 295 11.22 30.25 -5.09
CA GLN A 295 11.55 28.88 -5.51
C GLN A 295 10.31 28.01 -5.71
N GLN A 296 9.31 28.14 -4.82
CA GLN A 296 8.06 27.39 -4.95
C GLN A 296 7.28 27.82 -6.20
N GLN A 297 7.18 29.12 -6.48
CA GLN A 297 6.55 29.64 -7.70
C GLN A 297 7.28 29.19 -8.97
N GLN A 298 8.62 29.12 -8.94
CA GLN A 298 9.40 28.60 -10.08
C GLN A 298 9.18 27.10 -10.29
N GLN A 299 9.06 26.31 -9.21
CA GLN A 299 8.73 24.88 -9.32
C GLN A 299 7.31 24.65 -9.85
N GLU A 300 6.33 25.43 -9.38
CA GLU A 300 4.95 25.37 -9.89
C GLU A 300 4.89 25.74 -11.38
N ALA A 301 5.59 26.79 -11.80
CA ALA A 301 5.69 27.18 -13.21
C ALA A 301 6.37 26.12 -14.09
N GLN A 302 7.40 25.42 -13.59
CA GLN A 302 8.03 24.30 -14.31
C GLN A 302 7.12 23.09 -14.45
N VAL A 303 6.22 22.84 -13.49
CA VAL A 303 5.23 21.75 -13.59
C VAL A 303 4.19 22.06 -14.66
N ASP A 304 3.78 23.32 -14.80
CA ASP A 304 2.83 23.76 -15.83
C ASP A 304 3.43 23.78 -17.25
N GLU A 305 4.75 23.90 -17.38
CA GLU A 305 5.44 23.90 -18.69
C GLU A 305 5.67 22.48 -19.24
N ILE A 306 5.57 21.45 -18.39
CA ILE A 306 5.52 20.04 -18.83
C ILE A 306 4.10 19.74 -19.32
N ARG A 307 3.74 20.28 -20.49
CA ARG A 307 2.59 19.78 -21.25
C ARG A 307 2.84 18.30 -21.57
N PRO A 308 1.95 17.37 -21.20
CA PRO A 308 2.05 16.02 -21.71
C PRO A 308 1.87 16.09 -23.23
N MET A 309 2.91 15.75 -23.99
CA MET A 309 2.75 15.40 -25.40
C MET A 309 1.72 14.28 -25.46
N SER A 310 0.54 14.63 -25.95
CA SER A 310 -0.59 13.76 -26.24
C SER A 310 -0.18 12.71 -27.27
N ILE A 311 0.42 11.63 -26.78
CA ILE A 311 0.54 10.36 -27.47
C ILE A 311 -0.16 9.36 -26.54
N TYR A 312 -1.04 8.52 -27.08
CA TYR A 312 -1.90 7.52 -26.41
C TYR A 312 -3.35 7.91 -26.02
N PRO A 313 -4.23 8.22 -26.99
CA PRO A 313 -5.66 7.91 -26.84
C PRO A 313 -6.03 6.51 -27.39
N LEU A 314 -5.31 5.97 -28.37
CA LEU A 314 -5.85 4.88 -29.20
C LEU A 314 -5.78 3.47 -28.57
N CYS A 315 -4.86 3.20 -27.65
CA CYS A 315 -4.70 1.84 -27.08
C CYS A 315 -5.63 1.51 -25.89
N LEU A 316 -6.20 2.52 -25.22
CA LEU A 316 -7.20 2.31 -24.16
C LEU A 316 -8.61 2.14 -24.73
N PHE A 317 -8.92 2.79 -25.86
CA PHE A 317 -10.24 2.78 -26.48
C PHE A 317 -10.70 1.40 -26.98
N GLY A 318 -9.81 0.61 -27.60
CA GLY A 318 -10.17 -0.71 -28.14
C GLY A 318 -10.55 -1.73 -27.06
N THR A 319 -10.00 -1.62 -25.84
CA THR A 319 -10.15 -2.66 -24.81
C THR A 319 -11.46 -2.54 -24.03
N LEU A 320 -11.93 -1.31 -23.78
CA LEU A 320 -13.18 -1.07 -23.05
C LEU A 320 -14.41 -1.37 -23.92
N ILE A 321 -14.34 -1.12 -25.24
CA ILE A 321 -15.43 -1.45 -26.17
C ILE A 321 -15.45 -2.95 -26.48
N ALA A 322 -14.29 -3.60 -26.65
CA ALA A 322 -14.25 -5.05 -26.87
C ALA A 322 -14.80 -5.85 -25.68
N CYS A 323 -14.55 -5.45 -24.42
CA CYS A 323 -15.08 -6.19 -23.27
C CYS A 323 -16.62 -6.12 -23.13
N ALA A 324 -17.28 -5.08 -23.67
CA ALA A 324 -18.74 -4.98 -23.64
C ALA A 324 -19.44 -5.80 -24.76
N CYS A 325 -18.75 -6.09 -25.86
CA CYS A 325 -19.32 -6.81 -27.01
C CYS A 325 -18.94 -8.31 -27.09
N VAL A 326 -17.95 -8.78 -26.32
CA VAL A 326 -17.40 -10.16 -26.44
C VAL A 326 -18.28 -11.25 -25.81
N TRP A 327 -19.39 -10.93 -25.15
CA TRP A 327 -20.25 -11.96 -24.53
C TRP A 327 -21.28 -12.63 -25.46
N LYS A 328 -21.31 -12.33 -26.78
CA LYS A 328 -22.27 -12.96 -27.70
C LYS A 328 -21.70 -13.82 -28.85
N HIS A 329 -20.42 -13.77 -29.21
CA HIS A 329 -19.83 -14.68 -30.20
C HIS A 329 -18.31 -14.90 -30.00
N PRO A 330 -17.76 -16.09 -30.27
CA PRO A 330 -16.31 -16.34 -30.19
C PRO A 330 -15.60 -15.71 -31.41
N PRO A 331 -14.44 -15.04 -31.24
CA PRO A 331 -13.70 -14.54 -32.39
C PRO A 331 -12.79 -15.63 -32.97
N LEU A 332 -12.99 -15.88 -34.26
CA LEU A 332 -12.01 -16.48 -35.17
C LEU A 332 -10.96 -15.41 -35.57
N TRP A 333 -9.71 -15.85 -35.80
CA TRP A 333 -8.55 -15.15 -36.43
C TRP A 333 -7.71 -14.22 -35.51
N LEU A 334 -6.36 -14.14 -35.56
CA LEU A 334 -5.31 -14.48 -36.53
C LEU A 334 -4.00 -14.86 -35.79
N CYS A 335 -3.27 -15.84 -36.31
CA CYS A 335 -1.95 -16.25 -35.83
C CYS A 335 -0.87 -15.17 -36.10
N SER A 336 -0.02 -14.90 -35.11
CA SER A 336 1.33 -14.35 -35.26
C SER A 336 2.22 -14.88 -34.11
N PRO A 337 3.53 -15.07 -34.32
CA PRO A 337 4.37 -15.94 -33.49
C PRO A 337 4.77 -15.31 -32.15
N PRO A 338 5.24 -16.12 -31.17
CA PRO A 338 5.44 -15.67 -29.79
C PRO A 338 6.73 -14.84 -29.70
N GLY A 339 6.59 -13.56 -29.34
CA GLY A 339 7.69 -12.66 -29.03
C GLY A 339 7.42 -11.91 -27.74
N TYR A 340 8.14 -12.28 -26.68
CA TYR A 340 8.32 -11.61 -25.38
C TYR A 340 7.63 -10.24 -25.22
N ILE A 341 6.54 -10.20 -24.45
CA ILE A 341 5.96 -8.94 -23.97
C ILE A 341 6.81 -8.42 -22.81
N ARG A 342 7.66 -7.43 -23.12
CA ARG A 342 8.38 -6.60 -22.15
C ARG A 342 7.39 -5.72 -21.40
N ILE A 343 7.31 -5.92 -20.08
CA ILE A 343 6.73 -4.98 -19.13
C ILE A 343 7.35 -3.58 -19.36
N LEU A 344 6.49 -2.57 -19.44
CA LEU A 344 6.83 -1.20 -19.81
C LEU A 344 7.95 -0.61 -18.95
N ARG A 345 9.00 -0.12 -19.62
CA ARG A 345 10.08 0.69 -19.04
C ARG A 345 9.51 2.01 -18.52
N TRP A 346 9.71 2.28 -17.24
CA TRP A 346 9.66 3.65 -16.70
C TRP A 346 11.05 4.27 -16.87
N ALA A 347 11.10 5.42 -17.54
CA ALA A 347 12.28 6.28 -17.69
C ALA A 347 12.20 7.45 -16.71
#